data_AF-A0A8J2K170-F1
#
_entry.id   AF-A0A8J2K170-F1
#
_cell.length_a   1.000
_cell.length_b   1.000
_cell.length_c   1.000
_cell.angle_alpha   90.00
_cell.angle_beta   90.00
_cell.angle_gamma   90.00
#
_symmetry.space_group_name_H-M   'P 1'
#
loop_
_entity.id
_entity.type
_entity.pdbx_description
1 polymer ?
#
loop_
_entity_poly.entity_id
_entity_poly.type
_entity_poly.pdbx_seq_one_letter_code
_entity_poly.pdbx_strand_id
1 'polypeptide(L)'
;VHLPRNQLYVMRVSPKTLLEDILQEVCQEKNLDCTKYEMRHPVKLDEKLPLDRRLGDFGLQELTVVSRNSRINSSVSTADIMALQQEEGRSKGCLDSAFKHSRS
;
A
#
# COMPACT_ATOMS: atom_id res chain seq x y z
N VAL A 1 -11.49 0.29 -9.94
CA VAL A 1 -11.15 0.54 -8.52
C VAL A 1 -9.68 0.26 -8.30
N HIS A 2 -8.90 1.29 -7.99
CA HIS A 2 -7.48 1.18 -7.66
C HIS A 2 -7.36 0.67 -6.23
N LEU A 3 -6.63 -0.41 -6.05
CA LEU A 3 -6.36 -1.03 -4.78
C LEU A 3 -4.95 -0.64 -4.32
N PRO A 4 -4.64 -0.78 -3.02
CA PRO A 4 -3.29 -0.60 -2.51
C PRO A 4 -2.27 -1.45 -3.28
N ARG A 5 -1.02 -0.99 -3.36
CA ARG A 5 0.10 -1.65 -4.06
C ARG A 5 -0.03 -1.67 -5.60
N ASN A 6 -0.57 -0.61 -6.19
CA ASN A 6 -0.72 -0.45 -7.65
C ASN A 6 -1.51 -1.58 -8.32
N GLN A 7 -2.53 -2.09 -7.64
CA GLN A 7 -3.42 -3.11 -8.19
C GLN A 7 -4.69 -2.44 -8.74
N LEU A 8 -5.24 -2.97 -9.84
CA LEU A 8 -6.50 -2.51 -10.41
C LEU A 8 -7.53 -3.62 -10.34
N TYR A 9 -8.68 -3.32 -9.75
CA TYR A 9 -9.83 -4.20 -9.73
C TYR A 9 -11.00 -3.57 -10.50
N VAL A 10 -11.55 -4.32 -11.46
CA VAL A 10 -12.63 -3.88 -12.35
C VAL A 10 -13.86 -4.72 -12.04
N MET A 11 -14.97 -4.06 -11.76
CA MET A 11 -16.27 -4.67 -11.54
C MET A 11 -17.36 -3.87 -12.25
N ARG A 12 -18.47 -4.54 -12.57
CA ARG A 12 -19.64 -3.91 -13.18
C ARG A 12 -20.59 -3.47 -12.09
N VAL A 13 -20.84 -2.17 -12.00
CA VAL A 13 -21.74 -1.56 -11.02
C VAL A 13 -22.73 -0.65 -11.72
N SER A 14 -23.88 -0.43 -11.10
CA SER A 14 -24.85 0.55 -11.61
C SER A 14 -24.38 1.96 -11.25
N PRO A 15 -24.62 2.98 -12.09
CA PRO A 15 -24.28 4.36 -11.75
C PRO A 15 -25.08 4.90 -10.56
N LYS A 16 -26.18 4.21 -10.19
CA LYS A 16 -27.03 4.53 -9.03
C LYS A 16 -26.55 3.87 -7.73
N THR A 17 -25.58 2.96 -7.80
CA THR A 17 -25.04 2.26 -6.63
C THR A 17 -24.27 3.24 -5.75
N LEU A 18 -24.43 3.09 -4.43
CA LEU A 18 -23.73 3.92 -3.45
C LEU A 18 -22.27 3.47 -3.36
N LEU A 19 -21.40 4.41 -3.01
CA LEU A 19 -19.98 4.10 -2.82
C LEU A 19 -19.77 3.14 -1.65
N GLU A 20 -20.65 3.15 -0.64
CA GLU A 20 -20.64 2.17 0.45
C GLU A 20 -20.80 0.72 -0.04
N ASP A 21 -21.76 0.46 -0.93
CA ASP A 21 -22.02 -0.87 -1.47
C ASP A 21 -20.82 -1.36 -2.28
N ILE A 22 -20.27 -0.47 -3.11
CA ILE A 22 -19.07 -0.77 -3.92
C ILE A 22 -17.89 -1.09 -3.00
N LEU A 23 -17.70 -0.33 -1.92
CA LEU A 23 -16.62 -0.58 -0.96
C LEU A 23 -16.80 -1.94 -0.29
N GLN A 24 -18.03 -2.27 0.11
CA GLN A 24 -18.34 -3.54 0.75
C GLN A 24 -18.08 -4.72 -0.18
N GLU A 25 -18.52 -4.66 -1.44
CA GLU A 25 -18.25 -5.71 -2.43
C GLU A 25 -16.74 -5.90 -2.66
N VAL A 26 -16.01 -4.79 -2.85
CA VAL A 26 -14.55 -4.85 -3.04
C VAL A 26 -13.86 -5.43 -1.81
N CYS A 27 -14.30 -5.06 -0.61
CA CYS A 27 -13.74 -5.57 0.63
C CYS A 27 -14.03 -7.06 0.82
N GLN A 28 -15.23 -7.53 0.49
CA GLN A 28 -15.58 -8.94 0.55
C GLN A 28 -14.76 -9.76 -0.46
N GLU A 29 -14.63 -9.29 -1.70
CA GLU A 29 -13.89 -9.98 -2.76
C GLU A 29 -12.38 -10.02 -2.49
N LYS A 30 -11.82 -8.94 -1.94
CA LYS A 30 -10.39 -8.80 -1.67
C LYS A 30 -9.99 -9.18 -0.25
N ASN A 31 -10.93 -9.67 0.57
CA ASN A 31 -10.71 -9.99 1.99
C ASN A 31 -10.10 -8.80 2.77
N LEU A 32 -10.62 -7.59 2.51
CA LEU A 32 -10.21 -6.35 3.16
C LEU A 32 -11.25 -5.94 4.21
N ASP A 33 -10.81 -5.17 5.20
CA ASP A 33 -11.66 -4.70 6.29
C ASP A 33 -12.28 -3.33 5.96
N CYS A 34 -13.58 -3.29 5.66
CA CYS A 34 -14.32 -2.06 5.32
C CYS A 34 -14.11 -0.92 6.31
N THR A 35 -13.87 -1.22 7.60
CA THR A 35 -13.70 -0.20 8.64
C THR A 35 -12.34 0.50 8.58
N LYS A 36 -11.33 -0.15 7.99
CA LYS A 36 -9.95 0.33 7.87
C LYS A 36 -9.64 0.96 6.53
N TYR A 37 -10.54 0.84 5.56
CA TYR A 37 -10.39 1.38 4.21
C TYR A 37 -11.36 2.51 3.95
N GLU A 38 -10.99 3.38 3.02
CA GLU A 38 -11.82 4.48 2.55
C GLU A 38 -11.63 4.73 1.06
N MET A 39 -12.66 5.31 0.44
CA MET A 39 -12.66 5.67 -0.97
C MET A 39 -12.21 7.11 -1.17
N ARG A 40 -11.32 7.29 -2.15
CA ARG A 40 -10.76 8.58 -2.55
C ARG A 40 -10.76 8.72 -4.07
N HIS A 41 -10.60 9.96 -4.53
CA HIS A 41 -10.55 10.26 -5.95
C HIS A 41 -9.33 9.61 -6.62
N PRO A 42 -9.45 9.07 -7.86
CA PRO A 42 -8.34 8.38 -8.55
C PRO A 42 -7.13 9.28 -8.80
N VAL A 43 -7.38 10.55 -9.15
CA VAL A 43 -6.34 11.57 -9.41
C VAL A 43 -5.91 12.32 -8.14
N LYS A 44 -6.80 12.48 -7.16
CA LYS A 44 -6.57 13.30 -5.97
C LYS A 44 -6.75 12.44 -4.74
N LEU A 45 -5.66 11.78 -4.34
CA LEU A 45 -5.67 10.94 -3.16
C LEU A 45 -5.86 11.72 -1.86
N ASP A 46 -5.81 13.05 -1.86
CA ASP A 46 -6.21 13.86 -0.69
C ASP A 46 -7.73 14.04 -0.57
N GLU A 47 -8.46 13.84 -1.67
CA GLU A 47 -9.90 14.06 -1.73
C GLU A 47 -10.65 12.78 -1.36
N LYS A 48 -11.17 12.76 -0.13
CA LYS A 48 -12.02 11.67 0.36
C LYS A 48 -13.43 11.79 -0.22
N LEU A 49 -13.90 10.70 -0.81
CA LEU A 49 -15.25 10.62 -1.35
C LEU A 49 -16.21 10.11 -0.25
N PRO A 50 -17.33 10.82 0.01
CA PRO A 50 -18.32 10.37 0.98
C PRO A 50 -19.04 9.12 0.47
N LEU A 51 -19.19 8.12 1.34
CA LEU A 51 -19.77 6.83 0.97
C LEU A 51 -21.30 6.90 0.72
N ASP A 52 -21.95 7.93 1.26
CA ASP A 52 -23.40 8.19 1.12
C ASP A 52 -23.80 8.74 -0.27
N ARG A 53 -22.83 8.89 -1.19
CA ARG A 53 -23.04 9.38 -2.55
C ARG A 53 -22.94 8.24 -3.56
N ARG A 54 -23.59 8.43 -4.70
CA ARG A 54 -23.60 7.46 -5.79
C ARG A 54 -22.44 7.69 -6.72
N LEU A 55 -21.98 6.63 -7.37
CA LEU A 55 -20.90 6.72 -8.37
C LEU A 55 -21.23 7.73 -9.48
N GLY A 56 -22.49 7.72 -9.95
CA GLY A 56 -22.95 8.60 -11.04
C GLY A 56 -23.02 10.09 -10.67
N ASP A 57 -23.14 10.45 -9.39
CA ASP A 57 -23.18 11.86 -8.95
C ASP A 57 -21.84 12.58 -9.19
N PHE A 58 -20.73 11.84 -9.16
CA PHE A 58 -19.40 12.40 -9.39
C PHE A 58 -18.98 12.41 -10.86
N GLY A 59 -19.70 11.69 -11.74
CA GLY A 59 -19.30 11.51 -13.13
C GLY A 59 -17.98 10.74 -13.30
N LEU A 60 -17.59 9.96 -12.29
CA LEU A 60 -16.35 9.18 -12.28
C LEU A 60 -16.65 7.70 -12.60
N GLN A 61 -15.73 7.06 -13.31
CA GLN A 61 -15.74 5.60 -13.53
C GLN A 61 -14.66 4.90 -12.70
N GLU A 62 -13.72 5.66 -12.15
CA GLU A 62 -12.55 5.19 -11.43
C GLU A 62 -12.53 5.78 -10.02
N LEU A 63 -12.05 4.98 -9.07
CA LEU A 63 -11.99 5.28 -7.64
C LEU A 63 -10.75 4.62 -7.08
N THR A 64 -10.17 5.19 -6.01
CA THR A 64 -9.07 4.57 -5.28
C THR A 64 -9.49 4.19 -3.87
N VAL A 65 -9.15 2.98 -3.46
CA VAL A 65 -9.31 2.49 -2.10
C VAL A 65 -7.96 2.57 -1.39
N VAL A 66 -7.92 3.29 -0.27
CA VAL A 66 -6.72 3.44 0.56
C VAL A 66 -7.02 3.06 2.00
N SER A 67 -6.01 2.56 2.72
CA SER A 67 -6.18 2.31 4.15
C SER A 67 -6.08 3.63 4.92
N ARG A 68 -7.00 3.85 5.86
CA ARG A 68 -7.04 5.03 6.74
C ARG A 68 -5.74 5.20 7.55
N ASN A 69 -5.07 4.09 7.87
CA ASN A 69 -3.84 4.06 8.65
C ASN A 69 -2.58 3.94 7.78
N SER A 70 -2.72 3.73 6.47
CA SER A 70 -1.57 3.79 5.59
C SER A 70 -1.19 5.25 5.47
N ARG A 71 -0.14 5.65 6.19
CA ARG A 71 0.74 6.69 5.65
C ARG A 71 1.01 6.27 4.22
N ILE A 72 0.82 7.18 3.27
CA ILE A 72 1.08 6.94 1.86
C ILE A 72 2.60 6.75 1.76
N ASN A 73 3.07 5.56 2.12
CA ASN A 73 4.45 5.17 2.03
C ASN A 73 4.64 4.87 0.55
N SER A 74 4.88 5.95 -0.19
CA SER A 74 5.55 5.95 -1.48
C SER A 74 6.60 4.85 -1.45
N SER A 75 6.38 3.80 -2.25
CA SER A 75 7.38 2.85 -2.72
C SER A 75 8.69 2.88 -1.94
N VAL A 76 8.83 2.06 -0.90
CA VAL A 76 10.17 1.67 -0.45
C VAL A 76 10.79 0.95 -1.63
N SER A 77 11.69 1.65 -2.33
CA SER A 77 12.41 1.08 -3.46
C SER A 77 13.38 0.04 -2.92
N THR A 78 13.61 -1.03 -3.66
CA THR A 78 14.57 -2.08 -3.28
C THR A 78 15.96 -1.53 -2.97
N ALA A 79 16.33 -0.38 -3.57
CA ALA A 79 17.54 0.36 -3.28
C ALA A 79 17.63 0.84 -1.81
N ASP A 80 16.54 1.36 -1.24
CA ASP A 80 16.52 1.85 0.16
C ASP A 80 16.55 0.69 1.15
N ILE A 81 15.94 -0.45 0.81
CA ILE A 81 15.97 -1.68 1.62
C ILE A 81 17.40 -2.25 1.69
N MET A 82 18.17 -2.19 0.59
CA MET A 82 19.56 -2.67 0.56
C MET A 82 20.53 -1.73 1.29
N ALA A 83 20.22 -0.45 1.40
CA ALA A 83 21.03 0.52 2.15
C ALA A 83 20.95 0.29 3.68
N LEU A 84 19.78 -0.10 4.19
CA LEU A 84 19.57 -0.35 5.62
C LEU A 84 20.29 -1.60 6.15
N GLN A 85 20.60 -2.58 5.30
CA GLN A 85 21.33 -3.79 5.70
C GLN A 85 22.84 -3.57 5.88
N GLN A 86 23.40 -2.46 5.40
CA GLN A 86 24.84 -2.21 5.51
C GLN A 86 25.27 -1.51 6.80
N GLU A 87 24.34 -0.95 7.59
CA GLU A 87 24.69 -0.25 8.84
C GLU A 87 24.77 -1.18 10.07
N GLU A 88 24.16 -2.38 10.02
CA GLU A 88 24.21 -3.38 11.11
C GLU A 88 25.46 -4.30 11.03
N GLY A 89 26.54 -3.86 10.37
CA GLY A 89 27.75 -4.66 10.14
C GLY A 89 29.00 -4.21 10.90
N ARG A 90 28.93 -3.17 11.75
CA ARG A 90 30.12 -2.61 12.42
C ARG A 90 29.90 -2.38 13.91
N SER A 91 29.87 -3.45 14.70
CA SER A 91 30.43 -3.43 16.07
C SER A 91 30.68 -4.83 16.66
N LYS A 92 31.97 -5.20 16.66
CA LYS A 92 32.74 -5.79 17.77
C LYS A 92 32.33 -7.17 18.34
N GLY A 93 33.24 -8.15 18.23
CA GLY A 93 33.31 -9.27 19.18
C GLY A 93 34.07 -10.52 18.73
N CYS A 94 35.40 -10.53 18.95
CA CYS A 94 36.34 -11.65 19.16
C CYS A 94 36.09 -13.07 18.62
N LEU A 95 37.07 -13.64 17.90
CA LEU A 95 37.87 -14.74 18.48
C LEU A 95 39.21 -14.93 17.76
N ASP A 96 40.20 -15.27 18.58
CA ASP A 96 41.60 -15.61 18.35
C ASP A 96 41.85 -16.64 17.24
N SER A 97 42.88 -16.41 16.42
CA SER A 97 43.79 -17.48 15.98
C SER A 97 45.05 -16.89 15.36
N ALA A 98 46.10 -16.86 16.17
CA ALA A 98 47.46 -16.73 15.71
C ALA A 98 47.85 -17.96 14.87
N PHE A 99 48.16 -17.76 13.59
CA PHE A 99 49.01 -18.69 12.84
C PHE A 99 50.20 -17.93 12.28
N LYS A 100 51.32 -18.07 12.98
CA LYS A 100 52.65 -17.71 12.48
C LYS A 100 52.99 -18.66 11.34
N HIS A 101 53.32 -18.14 10.17
CA HIS A 101 54.32 -18.76 9.31
C HIS A 101 55.22 -17.65 8.76
N SER A 102 56.38 -17.56 9.37
CA SER A 102 57.49 -16.76 8.89
C SER A 102 58.05 -17.42 7.64
N ARG A 103 58.26 -16.62 6.61
CA ARG A 103 59.17 -16.92 5.51
C ARG A 103 60.55 -17.24 6.08
N SER A 104 61.16 -18.31 5.62
CA SER A 104 62.51 -18.31 5.01
C SER A 104 62.79 -19.62 4.31
#